data_AF-A0A6S7DQR2-F1
#
_entry.id   AF-A0A6S7DQR2-F1
#
_cell.length_a   1.000
_cell.length_b   1.000
_cell.length_c   1.000
_cell.angle_alpha   90.00
_cell.angle_beta   90.00
_cell.angle_gamma   90.00
#
_symmetry.space_group_name_H-M   'P 1'
#
loop_
_entity.id
_entity.type
_entity.pdbx_description
1 polymer ?
#
loop_
_entity_poly.entity_id
_entity_poly.type
_entity_poly.pdbx_seq_one_letter_code
_entity_poly.pdbx_strand_id
1 'polypeptide(L)'
;MTANSARYVYMPTLTSSLKELSPPSAVFNTVLKVDTETGRYTRHDLGNQIVGEAAFVPKPGGGTTEDDGYLAAFTYDPVERRSNLLLLDARRIEEPPVAVIEMPQRVPQGLHGNWVARG
;
A
#
# COMPACT_ATOMS: atom_id res chain seq x y z
N MET A 1 10.15 -7.75 -10.06
CA MET A 1 9.40 -8.16 -11.27
C MET A 1 9.53 -9.67 -11.39
N THR A 2 8.41 -10.40 -11.33
CA THR A 2 8.39 -11.86 -11.49
C THR A 2 7.98 -12.20 -12.92
N ALA A 3 8.57 -13.23 -13.52
CA ALA A 3 8.34 -13.59 -14.93
C ALA A 3 7.07 -14.42 -15.19
N ASN A 4 6.21 -14.59 -14.18
CA ASN A 4 5.00 -15.41 -14.25
C ASN A 4 3.75 -14.53 -14.43
N SER A 5 2.69 -15.11 -15.00
CA SER A 5 1.36 -14.49 -14.99
C SER A 5 0.91 -14.26 -13.54
N ALA A 6 0.44 -13.06 -13.24
CA ALA A 6 -0.08 -12.66 -11.93
C ALA A 6 -1.53 -12.20 -12.08
N ARG A 7 -2.41 -12.69 -11.20
CA ARG A 7 -3.81 -12.29 -11.17
C ARG A 7 -4.00 -10.96 -10.43
N TYR A 8 -3.21 -10.69 -9.40
CA TYR A 8 -3.40 -9.51 -8.56
C TYR A 8 -2.26 -8.52 -8.69
N VAL A 9 -2.62 -7.28 -9.01
CA VAL A 9 -1.68 -6.15 -9.09
C VAL A 9 -2.06 -5.11 -8.07
N TYR A 10 -1.07 -4.62 -7.33
CA TYR A 10 -1.22 -3.55 -6.35
C TYR A 10 -0.47 -2.31 -6.84
N MET A 11 -1.11 -1.15 -6.78
CA MET A 11 -0.50 0.10 -7.21
C MET A 11 -1.03 1.28 -6.40
N PRO A 12 -0.19 2.28 -6.10
CA PRO A 12 -0.68 3.53 -5.56
C PRO A 12 -1.42 4.33 -6.67
N THR A 13 -2.48 5.03 -6.28
CA THR A 13 -3.26 5.91 -7.16
C THR A 13 -3.68 7.17 -6.41
N LEU A 14 -4.10 8.18 -7.17
CA LEU A 14 -4.52 9.47 -6.66
C LEU A 14 -6.03 9.61 -6.78
N THR A 15 -6.69 9.99 -5.68
CA THR A 15 -8.12 10.30 -5.65
C THR A 15 -8.35 11.75 -5.24
N SER A 16 -9.57 12.24 -5.46
CA SER A 16 -9.95 13.61 -5.08
C SER A 16 -10.09 13.83 -3.56
N SER A 17 -9.90 12.79 -2.74
CA SER A 17 -9.90 12.91 -1.29
C SER A 17 -8.59 13.50 -0.74
N LEU A 18 -7.51 13.51 -1.53
CA LEU A 18 -6.29 14.25 -1.22
C LEU A 18 -6.56 15.75 -1.37
N LYS A 19 -6.37 16.50 -0.29
CA LYS A 19 -6.59 17.96 -0.20
C LYS A 19 -5.29 18.76 -0.11
N GLU A 20 -4.14 18.11 -0.27
CA GLU A 20 -2.85 18.79 -0.29
C GLU A 20 -2.83 19.81 -1.44
N LEU A 21 -2.55 21.08 -1.12
CA LEU A 21 -2.73 22.21 -2.06
C LEU A 21 -1.61 22.31 -3.09
N SER A 22 -0.47 21.63 -2.86
CA SER A 22 0.67 21.60 -3.78
C SER A 22 1.50 20.33 -3.54
N PRO A 23 0.96 19.15 -3.83
CA PRO A 23 1.72 17.92 -3.64
C PRO A 23 2.93 17.92 -4.59
N PRO A 24 4.10 17.46 -4.15
CA PRO A 24 5.18 17.08 -5.05
C PRO A 24 4.67 16.14 -6.16
N SER A 25 5.41 16.04 -7.28
CA SER A 25 5.09 15.02 -8.27
C SER A 25 5.11 13.60 -7.66
N ALA A 26 4.28 12.71 -8.20
CA ALA A 26 4.14 11.30 -7.76
C ALA A 26 3.70 11.12 -6.28
N VAL A 27 2.76 11.96 -5.83
CA VAL A 27 2.04 11.76 -4.57
C VAL A 27 0.75 10.99 -4.82
N PHE A 28 0.50 9.99 -3.99
CA PHE A 28 -0.68 9.14 -4.02
C PHE A 28 -1.27 9.08 -2.62
N ASN A 29 -2.57 8.82 -2.52
CA ASN A 29 -3.29 8.74 -1.26
C ASN A 29 -4.17 7.48 -1.17
N THR A 30 -4.06 6.60 -2.15
CA THR A 30 -4.92 5.41 -2.26
C THR A 30 -4.11 4.23 -2.75
N VAL A 31 -4.30 3.06 -2.14
CA VAL A 31 -3.79 1.78 -2.65
C VAL A 31 -4.89 1.10 -3.44
N LEU A 32 -4.61 0.73 -4.69
CA LEU A 32 -5.52 0.00 -5.58
C LEU A 32 -5.09 -1.47 -5.66
N LYS A 33 -6.07 -2.39 -5.60
CA LYS A 33 -5.91 -3.79 -5.99
C LYS A 33 -6.69 -4.03 -7.27
N VAL A 34 -6.05 -4.59 -8.29
CA VAL A 34 -6.68 -4.97 -9.56
C VAL A 34 -6.61 -6.47 -9.73
N ASP A 35 -7.76 -7.10 -10.00
CA ASP A 35 -7.86 -8.48 -10.49
C ASP A 35 -7.78 -8.44 -12.02
N THR A 36 -6.66 -8.90 -12.58
CA THR A 36 -6.34 -8.80 -14.01
C THR A 36 -7.16 -9.75 -14.88
N GLU A 37 -7.72 -10.81 -14.31
CA GLU A 37 -8.60 -11.74 -15.02
C GLU A 37 -10.00 -11.17 -15.22
N THR A 38 -10.50 -10.43 -14.23
CA THR A 38 -11.89 -9.94 -14.21
C THR A 38 -12.02 -8.44 -14.48
N GLY A 39 -10.92 -7.70 -14.40
CA GLY A 39 -10.89 -6.24 -14.49
C GLY A 39 -11.48 -5.51 -13.27
N ARG A 40 -11.89 -6.26 -12.23
CA ARG A 40 -12.42 -5.67 -11.00
C ARG A 40 -11.29 -5.07 -10.17
N TYR A 41 -11.60 -4.02 -9.42
CA TYR A 41 -10.67 -3.41 -8.49
C TYR A 41 -11.34 -3.07 -7.17
N THR A 42 -10.54 -3.10 -6.10
CA THR A 42 -10.88 -2.51 -4.80
C THR A 42 -9.81 -1.49 -4.43
N ARG A 43 -10.08 -0.64 -3.43
CA ARG A 43 -9.14 0.41 -3.03
C ARG A 43 -9.19 0.70 -1.53
N HIS A 44 -8.05 1.08 -0.99
CA HIS A 44 -7.91 1.66 0.35
C HIS A 44 -7.58 3.15 0.21
N ASP A 45 -8.56 4.01 0.42
CA ASP A 45 -8.41 5.47 0.33
C ASP A 45 -8.06 6.03 1.72
N LEU A 46 -6.88 6.66 1.84
CA LEU A 46 -6.37 7.22 3.10
C LEU A 46 -6.79 8.68 3.33
N GLY A 47 -7.72 9.19 2.52
CA GLY A 47 -8.18 10.56 2.57
C GLY A 47 -7.05 11.53 2.26
N ASN A 48 -6.73 12.38 3.24
CA ASN A 48 -5.69 13.41 3.08
C ASN A 48 -4.27 12.93 3.44
N GLN A 49 -4.09 11.66 3.79
CA GLN A 49 -2.75 11.12 4.03
C GLN A 49 -2.13 10.65 2.72
N ILE A 50 -0.80 10.75 2.66
CA ILE A 50 0.01 10.31 1.53
C ILE A 50 0.44 8.86 1.76
N VAL A 51 0.49 8.06 0.69
CA VAL A 51 0.99 6.68 0.70
C VAL A 51 2.11 6.51 -0.32
N GLY A 52 3.14 5.76 0.08
CA GLY A 52 4.24 5.33 -0.79
C GLY A 52 3.90 4.06 -1.59
N GLU A 53 4.93 3.50 -2.24
CA GLU A 53 4.82 2.18 -2.86
C GLU A 53 4.47 1.11 -1.80
N ALA A 54 3.54 0.22 -2.14
CA ALA A 54 3.19 -0.92 -1.31
C ALA A 54 4.01 -2.16 -1.73
N ALA A 55 4.68 -2.79 -0.76
CA ALA A 55 5.33 -4.07 -0.96
C ALA A 55 4.40 -5.20 -0.49
N PHE A 56 4.25 -6.25 -1.31
CA PHE A 56 3.55 -7.46 -0.89
C PHE A 56 4.42 -8.29 0.06
N VAL A 57 3.83 -8.69 1.18
CA VAL A 57 4.44 -9.55 2.20
C VAL A 57 3.63 -10.85 2.25
N PRO A 58 4.16 -11.97 1.75
CA PRO A 58 3.45 -13.24 1.78
C PRO A 58 3.23 -13.69 3.23
N LYS A 59 2.12 -14.40 3.45
CA LYS A 59 1.84 -14.99 4.76
C LYS A 59 2.97 -15.93 5.19
N PRO A 60 3.41 -15.87 6.46
CA PRO A 60 4.41 -16.80 6.99
C PRO A 60 3.96 -18.26 6.82
N GLY A 61 4.86 -19.12 6.34
CA GLY A 61 4.56 -20.53 6.07
C GLY A 61 3.90 -20.81 4.71
N GLY A 62 3.67 -19.78 3.89
CA GLY A 62 3.04 -19.90 2.58
C GLY A 62 1.56 -19.51 2.60
N GLY A 63 1.09 -18.94 1.50
CA GLY A 63 -0.29 -18.57 1.28
C GLY A 63 -1.06 -19.63 0.50
N THR A 64 -2.38 -19.71 0.68
CA THR A 64 -3.24 -20.61 -0.12
C THR A 64 -3.65 -20.02 -1.47
N THR A 65 -3.63 -18.69 -1.58
CA THR A 65 -3.92 -17.93 -2.80
C THR A 65 -2.80 -16.92 -3.07
N GLU A 66 -2.71 -16.43 -4.31
CA GLU A 66 -1.68 -15.46 -4.73
C GLU A 66 -1.63 -14.20 -3.84
N ASP A 67 -2.80 -13.78 -3.33
CA ASP A 67 -2.98 -12.62 -2.46
C ASP A 67 -3.08 -12.96 -0.96
N ASP A 68 -2.77 -14.19 -0.53
CA ASP A 68 -2.76 -14.54 0.89
C ASP A 68 -1.51 -13.98 1.58
N GLY A 69 -1.64 -12.76 2.08
CA GLY A 69 -0.58 -11.99 2.69
C GLY A 69 -1.03 -10.58 3.02
N TYR A 70 -0.06 -9.67 3.09
CA TYR A 70 -0.26 -8.29 3.48
C TYR A 70 0.34 -7.33 2.47
N LEU A 71 -0.16 -6.10 2.43
CA LEU A 71 0.52 -4.97 1.81
C LEU A 71 1.14 -4.12 2.90
N ALA A 72 2.44 -3.86 2.78
CA ALA A 72 3.17 -2.96 3.65
C ALA A 72 3.49 -1.67 2.90
N ALA A 73 3.04 -0.52 3.41
CA ALA A 73 3.29 0.78 2.80
C ALA A 73 3.57 1.84 3.86
N PHE A 74 4.53 2.73 3.60
CA PHE A 74 4.68 3.92 4.42
C PHE A 74 3.59 4.95 4.09
N THR A 75 3.00 5.54 5.12
CA THR A 75 2.10 6.68 4.99
C THR A 75 2.67 7.91 5.66
N TYR A 76 2.20 9.09 5.24
CA TYR A 76 2.52 10.36 5.86
C TYR A 76 1.23 11.18 6.03
N ASP A 77 0.95 11.56 7.27
CA ASP A 77 -0.13 12.50 7.59
C ASP A 77 0.42 13.93 7.56
N PRO A 78 -0.02 14.79 6.62
CA PRO A 78 0.47 16.16 6.53
C PRO A 78 -0.03 17.07 7.66
N VAL A 79 -1.13 16.72 8.32
CA VAL A 79 -1.72 17.48 9.45
C VAL A 79 -0.90 17.22 10.71
N GLU A 80 -0.74 15.94 11.07
CA GLU A 80 0.00 15.53 12.27
C GLU A 80 1.52 15.53 12.06
N ARG A 81 1.97 15.62 10.80
CA ARG A 81 3.38 15.57 10.38
C ARG A 81 4.08 14.28 10.82
N ARG A 82 3.35 13.16 10.80
CA ARG A 82 3.82 11.84 11.23
C ARG A 82 3.81 10.84 10.09
N SER A 83 4.70 9.85 10.18
CA SER A 83 4.71 8.71 9.26
C SER A 83 4.32 7.44 9.99
N ASN A 84 3.64 6.55 9.29
CA ASN A 84 3.32 5.21 9.77
C ASN A 84 3.78 4.15 8.77
N LEU A 85 4.03 2.94 9.24
CA LEU A 85 4.01 1.74 8.40
C LEU A 85 2.63 1.09 8.52
N LEU A 86 1.90 1.12 7.42
CA LEU A 86 0.55 0.57 7.28
C LEU A 86 0.63 -0.89 6.84
N LEU A 87 -0.14 -1.78 7.48
CA LEU A 87 -0.36 -3.15 7.01
C LEU A 87 -1.83 -3.35 6.63
N LEU A 88 -2.08 -3.71 5.37
CA LEU A 88 -3.42 -4.08 4.86
C LEU A 88 -3.49 -5.59 4.62
N ASP A 89 -4.66 -6.21 4.86
CA ASP A 89 -4.93 -7.57 4.34
C ASP A 89 -5.04 -7.49 2.82
N ALA A 90 -4.14 -8.16 2.09
CA ALA A 90 -4.07 -8.06 0.64
C ALA A 90 -5.34 -8.62 -0.06
N ARG A 91 -6.12 -9.48 0.62
CA ARG A 91 -7.41 -9.97 0.11
C ARG A 91 -8.53 -8.94 0.24
N ARG A 92 -8.47 -8.09 1.27
CA ARG A 92 -9.56 -7.21 1.72
C ARG A 92 -9.02 -5.81 2.01
N ILE A 93 -8.40 -5.20 1.02
CA ILE A 93 -7.69 -3.93 1.20
C ILE A 93 -8.63 -2.77 1.57
N GLU A 94 -9.92 -2.86 1.23
CA GLU A 94 -10.95 -1.89 1.58
C GLU A 94 -11.31 -1.87 3.08
N GLU A 95 -10.92 -2.91 3.83
CA GLU A 95 -11.13 -2.96 5.27
C GLU A 95 -10.13 -2.07 6.03
N PRO A 96 -10.40 -1.76 7.31
CA PRO A 96 -9.43 -1.10 8.15
C PRO A 96 -8.08 -1.84 8.17
N PRO A 97 -6.95 -1.13 8.30
CA PRO A 97 -5.63 -1.75 8.36
C PRO A 97 -5.55 -2.77 9.49
N VAL A 98 -4.90 -3.91 9.22
CA VAL A 98 -4.67 -4.94 10.25
C VAL A 98 -3.64 -4.48 11.29
N ALA A 99 -2.76 -3.54 10.91
CA ALA A 99 -1.89 -2.84 11.83
C ALA A 99 -1.50 -1.45 11.29
N VAL A 100 -1.26 -0.54 12.22
CA VAL A 100 -0.66 0.78 11.97
C VAL A 100 0.50 0.93 12.94
N ILE A 101 1.73 1.03 12.42
CA ILE A 101 2.93 1.14 13.24
C ILE A 101 3.44 2.58 13.13
N GLU A 102 3.39 3.34 14.21
CA GLU A 102 3.91 4.70 14.24
C GLU A 102 5.44 4.71 14.08
N MET A 103 5.94 5.54 13.15
CA MET A 103 7.38 5.72 12.98
C MET A 103 7.89 6.78 13.96
N PRO A 104 9.08 6.57 14.56
CA PRO A 104 9.65 7.51 15.53
C PRO A 104 10.09 8.85 14.88
N GLN A 105 10.05 8.93 13.55
CA GLN A 105 10.42 10.10 12.76
C GLN A 105 9.72 10.06 11.40
N ARG A 106 9.72 11.20 10.70
CA ARG A 106 9.18 11.27 9.34
C ARG A 106 9.98 10.37 8.39
N VAL A 107 9.28 9.51 7.68
CA VAL A 107 9.80 8.78 6.52
C VAL A 107 9.51 9.62 5.28
N PRO A 108 10.54 10.15 4.58
CA PRO A 108 10.33 10.90 3.35
C PRO A 108 9.70 10.03 2.26
N GLN A 109 8.99 10.66 1.32
CA GLN A 109 8.48 9.96 0.15
C GLN A 109 9.66 9.37 -0.63
N GLY A 110 9.69 8.04 -0.66
CA GLY A 110 10.70 7.26 -1.39
C GLY A 110 10.26 6.95 -2.81
N LEU A 111 11.05 6.11 -3.48
CA LEU A 111 10.70 5.52 -4.77
C LEU A 111 10.28 4.07 -4.55
N HIS A 112 11.24 3.15 -4.64
CA HIS A 112 10.99 1.71 -4.59
C HIS A 112 11.48 1.08 -3.28
N GLY A 113 10.82 0.00 -2.89
CA GLY A 113 11.19 -0.89 -1.80
C GLY A 113 10.92 -2.35 -2.16
N ASN A 114 11.50 -3.26 -1.39
CA ASN A 114 11.23 -4.69 -1.54
C ASN A 114 11.10 -5.33 -0.17
N TRP A 115 10.22 -6.33 -0.08
CA TRP A 115 10.20 -7.24 1.06
C TRP A 115 11.25 -8.33 0.86
N VAL A 116 12.01 -8.63 1.92
CA VAL A 116 12.97 -9.73 1.94
C VAL A 116 12.57 -10.68 3.05
N ALA A 117 12.15 -11.90 2.68
CA ALA A 117 11.84 -12.94 3.65
C ALA A 117 13.12 -13.37 4.40
N ARG A 118 12.97 -13.81 5.65
CA ARG A 118 14.06 -14.53 6.32
C ARG A 118 14.28 -15.87 5.62
N GLY A 119 15.55 -16.17 5.35
CA GLY A 119 15.97 -17.49 4.83
C GLY A 119 15.91 -18.58 5.89
#